data_AF-A0A9P1G9A8-F1
#
_entry.id   AF-A0A9P1G9A8-F1
#
_cell.length_a   1.000
_cell.length_b   1.000
_cell.length_c   1.000
_cell.angle_alpha   90.00
_cell.angle_beta   90.00
_cell.angle_gamma   90.00
#
_symmetry.space_group_name_H-M   'P 1'
#
loop_
_entity.id
_entity.type
_entity.pdbx_description
1 polymer ?
#
loop_
_entity_poly.entity_id
_entity_poly.type
_entity_poly.pdbx_seq_one_letter_code
_entity_poly.pdbx_strand_id
1 'polypeptide(L)'
;MKFTEVLEENMLLRWRAYYVNYRAMKLCIEEIEADPSSSNAHFLTMLKSNMLKALTFYEKTEEKLQKKIEQHLATETRMPKSRKDLEHEVKDLRWYAHYNKEAIRKIAKKYDKRCGKSKTMQADLMETLHHSLMANADQRCTALLESLEDSEGELPLTQPLLRTELDSLRKHSRVLQPVLERHTREGDESPTAVVRKPSSMSNIASPLDLIRSWGSSKESLVSVALFLVCLALDRIHPHTKPQLNSYSYFTLFVTLESLWLLLMQCQADVVLISATLVLRLAGALDNDRDAWGGFS
;
A
#
# COMPACT_ATOMS: atom_id res chain seq x y z
N MET A 1 26.15 4.42 -13.40
CA MET A 1 26.42 3.17 -12.65
C MET A 1 25.14 2.34 -12.53
N LYS A 2 25.22 1.00 -12.64
CA LYS A 2 24.03 0.15 -12.45
C LYS A 2 23.73 0.03 -10.95
N PHE A 3 22.46 0.14 -10.55
CA PHE A 3 22.11 0.13 -9.13
C PHE A 3 22.57 -1.13 -8.38
N THR A 4 22.64 -2.28 -9.05
CA THR A 4 23.16 -3.53 -8.45
C THR A 4 24.62 -3.37 -8.02
N GLU A 5 25.47 -2.74 -8.85
CA GLU A 5 26.88 -2.48 -8.55
C GLU A 5 26.99 -1.51 -7.37
N VAL A 6 26.23 -0.40 -7.41
CA VAL A 6 26.18 0.59 -6.32
C VAL A 6 25.76 -0.06 -4.99
N LEU A 7 24.73 -0.91 -5.01
CA LEU A 7 24.28 -1.61 -3.82
C LEU A 7 25.36 -2.56 -3.29
N GLU A 8 26.01 -3.33 -4.17
CA GLU A 8 27.07 -4.28 -3.77
C GLU A 8 28.32 -3.59 -3.21
N GLU A 9 28.72 -2.46 -3.77
CA GLU A 9 29.87 -1.67 -3.31
C GLU A 9 29.61 -0.98 -1.95
N ASN A 10 28.37 -0.57 -1.69
CA ASN A 10 28.00 0.18 -0.49
C ASN A 10 27.35 -0.69 0.60
N MET A 11 27.26 -2.01 0.38
CA MET A 11 26.78 -2.93 1.40
C MET A 11 27.83 -3.13 2.49
N LEU A 12 27.45 -2.82 3.73
CA LEU A 12 28.24 -3.21 4.90
C LEU A 12 28.34 -4.73 4.96
N LEU A 13 29.57 -5.27 4.89
CA LEU A 13 29.82 -6.71 4.82
C LEU A 13 29.14 -7.48 5.96
N ARG A 14 29.20 -6.93 7.18
CA ARG A 14 28.57 -7.49 8.40
C ARG A 14 27.04 -7.53 8.35
N TRP A 15 26.41 -6.72 7.51
CA TRP A 15 24.94 -6.63 7.39
C TRP A 15 24.43 -7.14 6.04
N ARG A 16 25.32 -7.64 5.16
CA ARG A 16 25.01 -8.09 3.80
C ARG A 16 23.81 -9.05 3.74
N ALA A 17 23.69 -9.96 4.69
CA ALA A 17 22.59 -10.93 4.76
C ALA A 17 21.21 -10.28 4.93
N TYR A 18 21.14 -9.08 5.50
CA TYR A 18 19.89 -8.38 5.81
C TYR A 18 19.44 -7.43 4.70
N TYR A 19 20.34 -7.07 3.77
CA TYR A 19 19.94 -6.30 2.60
C TYR A 19 18.96 -7.07 1.72
N VAL A 20 18.10 -6.32 1.05
CA VAL A 20 17.19 -6.79 0.02
C VAL A 20 17.98 -7.40 -1.13
N ASN A 21 17.70 -8.66 -1.47
CA ASN A 21 18.37 -9.38 -2.56
C ASN A 21 17.87 -8.90 -3.92
N TYR A 22 18.30 -7.69 -4.29
CA TYR A 22 17.87 -7.00 -5.52
C TYR A 22 18.21 -7.79 -6.78
N ARG A 23 19.36 -8.48 -6.80
CA ARG A 23 19.81 -9.28 -7.95
C ARG A 23 18.90 -10.48 -8.20
N ALA A 24 18.59 -11.26 -7.17
CA ALA A 24 17.70 -12.43 -7.31
C ALA A 24 16.29 -12.01 -7.76
N MET A 25 15.71 -10.98 -7.15
CA MET A 25 14.38 -10.50 -7.53
C MET A 25 14.35 -9.94 -8.97
N LYS A 26 15.46 -9.34 -9.43
CA LYS A 26 15.56 -8.88 -10.82
C LYS A 26 15.49 -10.06 -11.80
N LEU A 27 16.16 -11.17 -11.49
CA LEU A 27 16.09 -12.38 -12.31
C LEU A 27 14.67 -12.96 -12.34
N CYS A 28 13.97 -13.02 -11.21
CA CYS A 28 12.57 -13.46 -11.19
C CYS A 28 11.66 -12.59 -12.08
N ILE A 29 11.89 -11.27 -12.13
CA ILE A 29 11.13 -10.39 -13.03
C ILE A 29 11.45 -10.69 -14.50
N GLU A 30 12.72 -10.96 -14.82
CA GLU A 30 13.14 -11.32 -16.19
C GLU A 30 12.53 -12.66 -16.63
N GLU A 31 12.38 -13.63 -15.71
CA GLU A 31 11.68 -14.90 -15.95
C GLU A 31 10.19 -14.68 -16.22
N ILE A 32 9.50 -13.85 -15.42
CA ILE A 32 8.07 -13.52 -15.61
C ILE A 32 7.86 -12.74 -16.92
N GLU A 33 8.81 -11.88 -17.30
CA GLU A 33 8.77 -11.14 -18.57
C GLU A 33 8.93 -12.09 -19.78
N ALA A 34 9.76 -13.12 -19.66
CA ALA A 34 9.99 -14.11 -20.71
C ALA A 34 8.80 -15.06 -20.89
N ASP A 35 8.12 -15.44 -19.81
CA ASP A 35 6.89 -16.23 -19.85
C ASP A 35 5.74 -15.49 -19.15
N PRO A 36 4.96 -14.70 -19.90
CA PRO A 36 3.82 -13.99 -19.34
C PRO A 36 2.74 -14.91 -18.76
N SER A 37 2.67 -16.20 -19.11
CA SER A 37 1.71 -17.14 -18.48
C SER A 37 2.12 -17.56 -17.08
N SER A 38 3.40 -17.38 -16.73
CA SER A 38 3.95 -17.81 -15.45
C SER A 38 3.33 -17.07 -14.25
N SER A 39 3.16 -17.82 -13.16
CA SER A 39 2.77 -17.26 -11.87
C SER A 39 3.88 -16.36 -11.32
N ASN A 40 3.49 -15.22 -10.74
CA ASN A 40 4.42 -14.32 -10.07
C ASN A 40 4.55 -14.60 -8.57
N ALA A 41 3.93 -15.67 -8.06
CA ALA A 41 3.88 -15.98 -6.64
C ALA A 41 5.27 -16.13 -6.01
N HIS A 42 6.24 -16.69 -6.74
CA HIS A 42 7.61 -16.81 -6.29
C HIS A 42 8.27 -15.44 -6.05
N PHE A 43 8.11 -14.51 -7.01
CA PHE A 43 8.60 -13.14 -6.87
C PHE A 43 7.96 -12.43 -5.67
N LEU A 44 6.63 -12.51 -5.52
CA LEU A 44 5.92 -11.86 -4.41
C LEU A 44 6.34 -12.42 -3.05
N THR A 45 6.53 -13.75 -2.95
CA THR A 45 7.04 -14.40 -1.74
C THR A 45 8.46 -13.94 -1.42
N MET A 46 9.33 -13.85 -2.42
CA MET A 46 10.69 -13.35 -2.26
C MET A 46 10.73 -11.89 -1.83
N LEU A 47 9.90 -11.05 -2.45
CA LEU A 47 9.75 -9.64 -2.13
C LEU A 47 9.30 -9.46 -0.68
N LYS A 48 8.23 -10.16 -0.27
CA LYS A 48 7.73 -10.17 1.12
C LYS A 48 8.84 -10.53 2.11
N SER A 49 9.50 -11.66 1.88
CA SER A 49 10.55 -12.17 2.77
C SER A 49 11.72 -11.19 2.90
N ASN A 50 12.17 -10.59 1.80
CA ASN A 50 13.25 -9.61 1.82
C ASN A 50 12.85 -8.31 2.52
N MET A 51 11.63 -7.82 2.31
CA MET A 51 11.13 -6.63 3.00
C MET A 51 11.00 -6.86 4.51
N LEU A 52 10.39 -7.97 4.93
CA LEU A 52 10.27 -8.32 6.35
C LEU A 52 11.63 -8.41 7.02
N LYS A 53 12.57 -9.12 6.39
CA LYS A 53 13.95 -9.23 6.87
C LYS A 53 14.61 -7.85 7.04
N ALA A 54 14.50 -6.99 6.04
CA ALA A 54 15.14 -5.68 6.06
C ALA A 54 14.55 -4.75 7.13
N LEU A 55 13.22 -4.72 7.23
CA LEU A 55 12.49 -3.92 8.22
C LEU A 55 12.78 -4.38 9.65
N THR A 56 12.65 -5.68 9.93
CA THR A 56 12.91 -6.23 11.26
C THR A 56 14.37 -6.05 11.68
N PHE A 57 15.32 -6.17 10.75
CA PHE A 57 16.73 -5.88 11.05
C PHE A 57 16.95 -4.40 11.42
N TYR A 58 16.35 -3.47 10.67
CA TYR A 58 16.45 -2.03 10.97
C TYR A 58 15.94 -1.73 12.37
N GLU A 59 14.72 -2.16 12.70
CA GLU A 59 14.09 -1.86 14.00
C GLU A 59 14.91 -2.38 15.18
N LYS A 60 15.41 -3.63 15.09
CA LYS A 60 16.24 -4.21 16.16
C LYS A 60 17.58 -3.52 16.29
N THR A 61 18.19 -3.13 15.18
CA THR A 61 19.51 -2.48 15.19
C THR A 61 19.40 -1.08 15.77
N GLU A 62 18.35 -0.35 15.42
CA GLU A 62 18.03 0.95 15.99
C GLU A 62 17.78 0.86 17.50
N GLU A 63 16.95 -0.09 17.96
CA GLU A 63 16.68 -0.28 19.39
C GLU A 63 17.95 -0.61 20.18
N LYS A 64 18.81 -1.47 19.63
CA LYS A 64 20.11 -1.81 20.23
C LYS A 64 21.02 -0.58 20.29
N LEU A 65 21.06 0.22 19.23
CA LEU A 65 21.86 1.44 19.20
C LEU A 65 21.37 2.48 20.20
N GLN A 66 20.07 2.68 20.29
CA GLN A 66 19.47 3.57 21.27
C GLN A 66 19.86 3.18 22.70
N LYS A 67 19.75 1.89 23.05
CA LYS A 67 20.18 1.37 24.36
C LYS A 67 21.67 1.58 24.63
N LYS A 68 22.53 1.36 23.62
CA LYS A 68 23.98 1.62 23.75
C LYS A 68 24.27 3.10 23.98
N ILE A 69 23.56 3.99 23.30
CA ILE A 69 23.71 5.45 23.44
C ILE A 69 23.25 5.88 24.84
N GLU A 70 22.08 5.43 25.30
CA GLU A 70 21.58 5.70 26.66
C GLU A 70 22.57 5.24 27.74
N GLN A 71 23.13 4.04 27.61
CA GLN A 71 24.17 3.52 28.51
C GLN A 71 25.45 4.36 28.47
N HIS A 72 25.87 4.79 27.27
CA HIS A 72 27.04 5.65 27.11
C HIS A 72 26.85 7.02 27.76
N LEU A 73 25.65 7.59 27.66
CA LEU A 73 25.29 8.87 28.29
C LEU A 73 25.20 8.76 29.82
N ALA A 74 24.70 7.63 30.33
CA ALA A 74 24.59 7.36 31.77
C ALA A 74 25.92 7.05 32.46
N THR A 75 26.94 6.63 31.72
CA THR A 75 28.26 6.29 32.29
C THR A 75 29.12 7.56 32.38
N GLU A 76 29.53 7.95 33.60
CA GLU A 76 30.33 9.17 33.85
C GLU A 76 31.68 9.20 33.10
N THR A 77 32.21 8.04 32.70
CA THR A 77 33.45 7.91 31.92
C THR A 77 33.18 7.98 30.41
N ARG A 78 33.02 9.22 29.92
CA ARG A 78 32.82 9.51 28.49
C ARG A 78 34.11 9.33 27.69
N MET A 79 34.35 8.12 27.19
CA MET A 79 35.50 7.82 26.33
C MET A 79 35.25 8.29 24.87
N PRO A 80 36.05 9.23 24.31
CA PRO A 80 35.81 9.81 22.98
C PRO A 80 35.80 8.80 21.83
N LYS A 81 36.56 7.70 21.97
CA LYS A 81 36.63 6.62 20.99
C LYS A 81 35.31 5.87 20.89
N SER A 82 34.69 5.56 22.03
CA SER A 82 33.40 4.87 22.10
C SER A 82 32.27 5.70 21.49
N ARG A 83 32.32 7.04 21.63
CA ARG A 83 31.35 7.94 21.00
C ARG A 83 31.46 7.92 19.47
N LYS A 84 32.68 8.06 18.93
CA LYS A 84 32.91 8.02 17.47
C LYS A 84 32.49 6.68 16.86
N ASP A 85 32.70 5.58 17.57
CA ASP A 85 32.27 4.25 17.13
C ASP A 85 30.73 4.17 17.04
N LEU A 86 30.00 4.72 18.02
CA LEU A 86 28.53 4.81 18.00
C LEU A 86 28.02 5.73 16.89
N GLU A 87 28.62 6.90 16.70
CA GLU A 87 28.29 7.80 15.59
C GLU A 87 28.46 7.10 14.24
N HIS A 88 29.51 6.29 14.08
CA HIS A 88 29.73 5.52 12.86
C HIS A 88 28.67 4.43 12.68
N GLU A 89 28.31 3.68 13.73
CA GLU A 89 27.24 2.69 13.67
C GLU A 89 25.87 3.30 13.32
N VAL A 90 25.56 4.50 13.81
CA VAL A 90 24.32 5.23 13.46
C VAL A 90 24.33 5.68 12.00
N LYS A 91 25.45 6.21 11.51
CA LYS A 91 25.63 6.56 10.08
C LYS A 91 25.48 5.34 9.19
N ASP A 92 26.05 4.22 9.59
CA ASP A 92 25.91 2.94 8.90
C ASP A 92 24.44 2.50 8.82
N LEU A 93 23.69 2.61 9.92
CA LEU A 93 22.25 2.28 9.95
C LEU A 93 21.43 3.20 9.04
N ARG A 94 21.77 4.49 8.97
CA ARG A 94 21.16 5.45 8.04
C ARG A 94 21.39 5.03 6.58
N TRP A 95 22.61 4.66 6.22
CA TRP A 95 22.92 4.15 4.88
C TRP A 95 22.22 2.83 4.57
N TYR A 96 22.16 1.92 5.53
CA TYR A 96 21.41 0.67 5.39
C TYR A 96 19.94 0.93 5.02
N ALA A 97 19.27 1.84 5.73
CA ALA A 97 17.89 2.20 5.44
C ALA A 97 17.74 2.87 4.05
N HIS A 98 18.66 3.76 3.69
CA HIS A 98 18.67 4.42 2.38
C HIS A 98 18.72 3.39 1.24
N TYR A 99 19.70 2.48 1.27
CA TYR A 99 19.90 1.50 0.20
C TYR A 99 18.77 0.47 0.12
N ASN A 100 18.22 0.02 1.25
CA ASN A 100 17.10 -0.93 1.24
C ASN A 100 15.80 -0.28 0.72
N LYS A 101 15.48 0.96 1.13
CA LYS A 101 14.34 1.69 0.57
C LYS A 101 14.47 1.86 -0.94
N GLU A 102 15.66 2.25 -1.38
CA GLU A 102 15.91 2.46 -2.81
C GLU A 102 15.86 1.15 -3.60
N ALA A 103 16.34 0.04 -3.03
CA ALA A 103 16.24 -1.29 -3.63
C ALA A 103 14.78 -1.73 -3.79
N ILE A 104 13.96 -1.56 -2.75
CA ILE A 104 12.52 -1.91 -2.79
C ILE A 104 11.79 -1.04 -3.81
N ARG A 105 12.03 0.28 -3.79
CA ARG A 105 11.42 1.20 -4.75
C ARG A 105 11.78 0.84 -6.18
N LYS A 106 13.07 0.57 -6.46
CA LYS A 106 13.54 0.23 -7.80
C LYS A 106 13.06 -1.14 -8.27
N ILE A 107 12.94 -2.14 -7.40
CA ILE A 107 12.46 -3.47 -7.81
C ILE A 107 10.96 -3.44 -8.10
N ALA A 108 10.17 -2.73 -7.28
CA ALA A 108 8.76 -2.52 -7.53
C ALA A 108 8.51 -1.73 -8.83
N LYS A 109 9.27 -0.65 -9.05
CA LYS A 109 9.23 0.11 -10.31
C LYS A 109 9.58 -0.74 -11.52
N LYS A 110 10.52 -1.68 -11.37
CA LYS A 110 10.92 -2.59 -12.44
C LYS A 110 9.78 -3.57 -12.74
N TYR A 111 9.15 -4.12 -11.71
CA TYR A 111 7.99 -5.00 -11.87
C TYR A 111 6.85 -4.28 -12.59
N ASP A 112 6.46 -3.08 -12.16
CA ASP A 112 5.41 -2.28 -12.80
C ASP A 112 5.69 -2.01 -14.28
N LYS A 113 6.95 -1.77 -14.64
CA LYS A 113 7.33 -1.48 -16.02
C LYS A 113 7.29 -2.69 -16.94
N ARG A 114 7.60 -3.88 -16.43
CA ARG A 114 7.85 -5.09 -17.23
C ARG A 114 6.71 -6.10 -17.18
N CYS A 115 6.13 -6.30 -15.99
CA CYS A 115 5.20 -7.39 -15.72
C CYS A 115 3.86 -6.90 -15.12
N GLY A 116 3.83 -5.70 -14.54
CA GLY A 116 2.69 -5.19 -13.79
C GLY A 116 1.50 -4.82 -14.69
N LYS A 117 0.35 -5.47 -14.47
CA LYS A 117 -0.92 -5.15 -15.15
C LYS A 117 -1.50 -3.81 -14.68
N SER A 118 -1.51 -3.57 -13.37
CA SER A 118 -2.04 -2.34 -12.75
C SER A 118 -1.02 -1.21 -12.69
N LYS A 119 0.28 -1.51 -12.80
CA LYS A 119 1.40 -0.55 -12.69
C LYS A 119 1.40 0.28 -11.39
N THR A 120 0.83 -0.26 -10.31
CA THR A 120 0.72 0.43 -9.01
C THR A 120 1.61 -0.17 -7.92
N MET A 121 2.36 -1.25 -8.17
CA MET A 121 3.11 -1.97 -7.13
C MET A 121 4.09 -1.05 -6.40
N GLN A 122 4.78 -0.19 -7.13
CA GLN A 122 5.68 0.79 -6.53
C GLN A 122 4.91 1.75 -5.61
N ALA A 123 3.77 2.28 -6.03
CA ALA A 123 2.99 3.21 -5.22
C ALA A 123 2.47 2.51 -3.96
N ASP A 124 1.82 1.37 -4.10
CA ASP A 124 1.23 0.59 -3.01
C ASP A 124 2.29 0.18 -1.96
N LEU A 125 3.46 -0.26 -2.41
CA LEU A 125 4.56 -0.64 -1.51
C LEU A 125 5.21 0.56 -0.83
N MET A 126 5.35 1.69 -1.53
CA MET A 126 5.94 2.88 -0.94
C MET A 126 5.01 3.52 0.10
N GLU A 127 3.69 3.51 -0.14
CA GLU A 127 2.68 3.89 0.84
C GLU A 127 2.75 3.00 2.09
N THR A 128 2.79 1.69 1.89
CA THR A 128 2.97 0.72 2.98
C THR A 128 4.28 0.96 3.76
N LEU A 129 5.38 1.20 3.05
CA LEU A 129 6.68 1.47 3.66
C LEU A 129 6.68 2.79 4.44
N HIS A 130 5.90 3.79 4.04
CA HIS A 130 5.84 5.10 4.69
C HIS A 130 5.46 4.99 6.18
N HIS A 131 4.68 3.97 6.55
CA HIS A 131 4.29 3.71 7.94
C HIS A 131 5.34 2.92 8.75
N SER A 132 6.48 2.54 8.16
CA SER A 132 7.55 1.81 8.84
C SER A 132 8.57 2.75 9.50
N LEU A 133 9.26 2.26 10.54
CA LEU A 133 10.34 3.02 11.17
C LEU A 133 11.48 3.34 10.19
N MET A 134 11.75 2.42 9.26
CA MET A 134 12.77 2.59 8.22
C MET A 134 12.46 3.75 7.24
N ALA A 135 11.18 4.11 7.04
CA ALA A 135 10.82 5.27 6.22
C ALA A 135 11.40 6.56 6.81
N ASN A 136 11.27 6.73 8.13
CA ASN A 136 11.73 7.91 8.87
C ASN A 136 13.17 7.76 9.38
N ALA A 137 13.94 6.80 8.85
CA ALA A 137 15.30 6.53 9.30
C ALA A 137 16.23 7.75 9.30
N ASP A 138 16.00 8.70 8.37
CA ASP A 138 16.80 9.92 8.29
C ASP A 138 16.65 10.79 9.53
N GLN A 139 15.40 11.08 9.92
CA GLN A 139 15.06 11.84 11.13
C GLN A 139 15.49 11.08 12.39
N ARG A 140 15.25 9.77 12.44
CA ARG A 140 15.56 8.94 13.62
C ARG A 140 17.07 8.83 13.86
N CYS A 141 17.85 8.56 12.80
CA CYS A 141 19.30 8.54 12.91
C CYS A 141 19.87 9.93 13.22
N THR A 142 19.25 11.01 12.73
CA THR A 142 19.67 12.38 13.06
C THR A 142 19.44 12.69 14.54
N ALA A 143 18.27 12.34 15.10
CA ALA A 143 18.00 12.49 16.53
C ALA A 143 18.98 11.68 17.41
N LEU A 144 19.37 10.46 16.99
CA LEU A 144 20.40 9.68 17.68
C LEU A 144 21.78 10.35 17.63
N LEU A 145 22.15 10.96 16.50
CA LEU A 145 23.42 11.70 16.38
C LEU A 145 23.40 12.98 17.23
N GLU A 146 22.31 13.74 17.22
CA GLU A 146 22.12 14.93 18.06
C GLU A 146 22.23 14.57 19.55
N SER A 147 21.64 13.45 19.99
CA SER A 147 21.77 12.98 21.37
C SER A 147 23.21 12.60 21.78
N LEU A 148 24.07 12.29 20.81
CA LEU A 148 25.49 12.06 21.04
C LEU A 148 26.28 13.38 21.07
N GLU A 149 25.79 14.43 20.41
CA GLU A 149 26.39 15.77 20.37
C GLU A 149 26.05 16.60 21.60
N ASP A 150 24.78 16.64 22.00
CA ASP A 150 24.28 17.44 23.11
C ASP A 150 24.53 16.75 24.46
N SER A 151 25.60 17.18 25.13
CA SER A 151 26.02 16.68 26.45
C SER A 151 25.15 17.14 27.64
N GLU A 152 24.11 17.95 27.41
CA GLU A 152 23.23 18.54 28.44
C GLU A 152 21.71 18.53 28.10
N GLY A 153 21.30 17.99 26.96
CA GLY A 153 19.88 17.99 26.53
C GLY A 153 19.14 16.73 26.97
N GLU A 154 17.94 16.89 27.55
CA GLU A 154 17.01 15.78 27.80
C GLU A 154 16.81 14.95 26.52
N LEU A 155 17.08 13.63 26.62
CA LEU A 155 16.73 12.66 25.58
C LEU A 155 15.28 12.90 25.14
N PRO A 156 15.01 13.17 23.85
CA PRO A 156 13.64 13.17 23.36
C PRO A 156 13.11 11.76 23.56
N LEU A 157 12.14 11.62 24.47
CA LEU A 157 11.39 10.40 24.76
C LEU A 157 10.81 9.82 23.46
N THR A 158 11.61 9.04 22.76
CA THR A 158 11.13 8.22 21.66
C THR A 158 10.61 6.96 22.33
N GLN A 159 9.28 6.83 22.33
CA GLN A 159 8.52 5.79 23.03
C GLN A 159 9.26 4.44 23.07
N PRO A 160 9.39 3.81 24.25
CA PRO A 160 9.99 2.49 24.36
C PRO A 160 9.02 1.49 23.73
N LEU A 161 9.27 1.15 22.46
CA LEU A 161 8.60 0.04 21.80
C LEU A 161 9.26 -1.26 22.27
N LEU A 162 8.91 -1.67 23.48
CA LEU A 162 8.98 -3.07 23.90
C LEU A 162 8.06 -3.88 22.98
N ARG A 163 8.55 -4.19 21.78
CA ARG A 163 7.89 -5.08 20.82
C ARG A 163 8.74 -6.32 20.64
N THR A 164 8.19 -7.45 21.05
CA THR A 164 8.73 -8.78 20.79
C THR A 164 8.96 -8.96 19.28
N GLU A 165 10.03 -9.66 18.90
CA GLU A 165 10.43 -9.84 17.48
C GLU A 165 9.29 -10.39 16.61
N LEU A 166 8.47 -11.26 17.21
CA LEU A 166 7.30 -11.88 16.58
C LEU A 166 6.20 -10.86 16.26
N ASP A 167 6.07 -9.79 17.05
CA ASP A 167 5.04 -8.76 16.88
C ASP A 167 5.42 -7.77 15.78
N SER A 168 6.71 -7.43 15.66
CA SER A 168 7.22 -6.65 14.52
C SER A 168 7.01 -7.41 13.20
N LEU A 169 7.43 -8.69 13.14
CA LEU A 169 7.24 -9.53 11.96
C LEU A 169 5.77 -9.71 11.59
N ARG A 170 4.89 -9.98 12.57
CA ARG A 170 3.44 -10.08 12.35
C ARG A 170 2.85 -8.76 11.87
N LYS A 171 3.27 -7.62 12.44
CA LYS A 171 2.82 -6.30 12.04
C LYS A 171 3.18 -6.03 10.58
N HIS A 172 4.47 -6.14 10.22
CA HIS A 172 4.91 -5.90 8.84
C HIS A 172 4.29 -6.89 7.85
N SER A 173 4.14 -8.16 8.24
CA SER A 173 3.48 -9.15 7.38
C SER A 173 2.01 -8.83 7.14
N ARG A 174 1.28 -8.35 8.16
CA ARG A 174 -0.14 -7.97 8.03
C ARG A 174 -0.33 -6.77 7.11
N VAL A 175 0.60 -5.81 7.12
CA VAL A 175 0.50 -4.62 6.26
C VAL A 175 0.91 -4.93 4.81
N LEU A 176 1.89 -5.82 4.60
CA LEU A 176 2.33 -6.18 3.25
C LEU A 176 1.38 -7.15 2.53
N GLN A 177 0.69 -8.02 3.27
CA GLN A 177 -0.14 -9.07 2.69
C GLN A 177 -1.21 -8.56 1.71
N PRO A 178 -2.01 -7.52 2.03
CA PRO A 178 -3.05 -7.01 1.13
C PRO A 178 -2.50 -6.40 -0.16
N VAL A 179 -1.29 -5.81 -0.12
CA VAL A 179 -0.63 -5.29 -1.31
C VAL A 179 -0.20 -6.45 -2.21
N LEU A 180 0.41 -7.49 -1.64
CA LEU A 180 0.89 -8.63 -2.41
C LEU A 180 -0.27 -9.43 -3.03
N GLU A 181 -1.38 -9.59 -2.29
CA GLU A 181 -2.59 -10.24 -2.80
C GLU A 181 -3.17 -9.50 -4.01
N ARG A 182 -3.24 -8.15 -3.96
CA ARG A 182 -3.67 -7.32 -5.10
C ARG A 182 -2.82 -7.52 -6.37
N HIS A 183 -1.55 -7.89 -6.20
CA HIS A 183 -0.62 -8.08 -7.31
C HIS A 183 -0.41 -9.55 -7.68
N THR A 184 -1.08 -10.51 -7.01
CA THR A 184 -0.91 -11.93 -7.29
C THR A 184 -1.53 -12.31 -8.62
N ARG A 185 -0.76 -13.01 -9.46
CA ARG A 185 -1.21 -13.57 -10.72
C ARG A 185 -1.32 -15.08 -10.54
N GLU A 186 -2.55 -15.59 -10.51
CA GLU A 186 -2.78 -17.02 -10.64
C GLU A 186 -2.38 -17.43 -12.07
N GLY A 187 -1.35 -18.26 -12.18
CA GLY A 187 -1.08 -18.97 -13.43
C GLY A 187 -2.10 -20.08 -13.61
N ASP A 188 -2.32 -20.53 -14.85
CA ASP A 188 -3.13 -21.71 -15.13
C ASP A 188 -2.45 -22.94 -14.49
N GLU A 189 -2.84 -23.30 -13.27
CA GLU A 189 -2.43 -24.55 -12.64
C GLU A 189 -3.57 -25.58 -12.69
N SER A 190 -3.29 -26.63 -13.46
CA SER A 190 -3.95 -27.93 -13.42
C SER A 190 -3.77 -28.57 -12.02
N PRO A 191 -4.73 -29.38 -11.52
CA PRO A 191 -4.90 -29.61 -10.09
C PRO A 191 -4.15 -30.86 -9.60
N THR A 192 -3.26 -30.68 -8.63
CA THR A 192 -2.95 -31.76 -7.66
C THR A 192 -2.76 -31.20 -6.25
N ALA A 193 -3.86 -31.21 -5.52
CA ALA A 193 -4.02 -31.43 -4.08
C ALA A 193 -3.00 -30.83 -3.09
N VAL A 194 -3.43 -29.81 -2.34
CA VAL A 194 -3.57 -29.92 -0.87
C VAL A 194 -4.89 -29.29 -0.44
N VAL A 195 -5.82 -30.16 -0.04
CA VAL A 195 -7.11 -29.83 0.56
C VAL A 195 -6.88 -29.25 1.96
N ARG A 196 -7.21 -27.96 2.16
CA ARG A 196 -7.77 -27.43 3.41
C ARG A 196 -8.76 -26.30 3.09
N LYS A 197 -10.05 -26.65 3.03
CA LYS A 197 -11.20 -25.83 3.47
C LYS A 197 -11.60 -26.35 4.87
N PRO A 198 -12.28 -25.58 5.75
CA PRO A 198 -13.21 -24.47 5.49
C PRO A 198 -12.76 -23.16 6.22
N SER A 199 -13.28 -21.96 5.98
CA SER A 199 -14.67 -21.51 5.87
C SER A 199 -14.79 -20.11 5.24
N SER A 200 -15.78 -19.98 4.36
CA SER A 200 -16.44 -18.78 3.80
C SER A 200 -15.62 -17.70 3.06
N MET A 201 -16.12 -17.41 1.85
CA MET A 201 -15.80 -16.30 0.92
C MET A 201 -14.53 -16.47 0.10
N SER A 202 -14.56 -16.53 -1.23
CA SER A 202 -15.63 -16.66 -2.22
C SER A 202 -14.90 -16.95 -3.53
N ASN A 203 -15.37 -17.97 -4.26
CA ASN A 203 -15.04 -18.15 -5.65
C ASN A 203 -15.44 -16.89 -6.41
N ILE A 204 -14.71 -16.60 -7.48
CA ILE A 204 -15.02 -15.58 -8.49
C ILE A 204 -16.50 -15.72 -8.86
N ALA A 205 -17.26 -14.77 -8.34
CA ALA A 205 -18.67 -14.58 -8.64
C ALA A 205 -18.73 -14.10 -10.09
N SER A 206 -19.53 -14.80 -10.90
CA SER A 206 -19.92 -14.30 -12.21
C SER A 206 -20.51 -12.88 -12.05
N PRO A 207 -20.53 -12.01 -13.09
CA PRO A 207 -21.13 -10.67 -13.00
C PRO A 207 -22.57 -10.69 -12.44
N LEU A 208 -23.28 -11.82 -12.58
CA LEU A 208 -24.61 -12.06 -12.03
C LEU A 208 -24.61 -12.35 -10.52
N ASP A 209 -23.56 -12.97 -9.99
CA ASP A 209 -23.42 -13.26 -8.54
C ASP A 209 -23.02 -12.00 -7.75
N LEU A 210 -22.32 -11.05 -8.38
CA LEU A 210 -22.01 -9.74 -7.79
C LEU A 210 -23.29 -8.91 -7.61
N ILE A 211 -24.17 -8.92 -8.62
CA ILE A 211 -25.53 -8.33 -8.57
C ILE A 211 -26.39 -9.03 -7.51
N ARG A 212 -26.24 -10.35 -7.33
CA ARG A 212 -26.98 -11.12 -6.32
C ARG A 212 -26.47 -10.87 -4.90
N SER A 213 -25.17 -10.64 -4.70
CA SER A 213 -24.58 -10.30 -3.39
C SER A 213 -24.91 -8.87 -2.96
N TRP A 214 -25.10 -7.96 -3.92
CA TRP A 214 -25.61 -6.62 -3.63
C TRP A 214 -26.98 -6.69 -2.99
N GLY A 215 -27.87 -7.60 -3.38
CA GLY A 215 -29.24 -7.70 -2.82
C GLY A 215 -29.38 -8.00 -1.31
N SER A 216 -28.30 -8.23 -0.55
CA SER A 216 -28.39 -8.64 0.88
C SER A 216 -27.72 -7.70 1.88
N SER A 217 -27.09 -6.59 1.46
CA SER A 217 -26.54 -5.59 2.39
C SER A 217 -27.59 -4.53 2.73
N LYS A 218 -27.53 -3.95 3.93
CA LYS A 218 -28.41 -2.81 4.30
C LYS A 218 -28.22 -1.60 3.36
N GLU A 219 -27.06 -1.52 2.72
CA GLU A 219 -26.66 -0.45 1.80
C GLU A 219 -27.38 -0.58 0.45
N SER A 220 -27.59 -1.80 -0.06
CA SER A 220 -28.32 -1.99 -1.31
C SER A 220 -29.81 -1.72 -1.18
N LEU A 221 -30.39 -1.89 0.01
CA LEU A 221 -31.78 -1.50 0.28
C LEU A 221 -31.97 0.01 0.12
N VAL A 222 -30.97 0.82 0.50
CA VAL A 222 -31.00 2.27 0.34
C VAL A 222 -30.92 2.65 -1.15
N SER A 223 -29.99 2.02 -1.88
CA SER A 223 -29.83 2.23 -3.33
C SER A 223 -31.10 1.84 -4.12
N VAL A 224 -31.68 0.68 -3.80
CA VAL A 224 -32.94 0.20 -4.41
C VAL A 224 -34.10 1.12 -4.05
N ALA A 225 -34.19 1.60 -2.81
CA ALA A 225 -35.23 2.55 -2.40
C ALA A 225 -35.09 3.90 -3.15
N LEU A 226 -33.87 4.44 -3.26
CA LEU A 226 -33.61 5.67 -4.01
C LEU A 226 -33.96 5.52 -5.50
N PHE A 227 -33.62 4.38 -6.10
CA PHE A 227 -33.97 4.07 -7.49
C PHE A 227 -35.48 3.97 -7.70
N LEU A 228 -36.19 3.28 -6.80
CA LEU A 228 -37.65 3.16 -6.86
C LEU A 228 -38.36 4.50 -6.66
N VAL A 229 -37.84 5.37 -5.80
CA VAL A 229 -38.35 6.75 -5.65
C VAL A 229 -38.17 7.54 -6.93
N CYS A 230 -37.01 7.45 -7.59
CA CYS A 230 -36.77 8.14 -8.86
C CYS A 230 -37.69 7.62 -9.99
N LEU A 231 -37.92 6.30 -10.07
CA LEU A 231 -38.86 5.71 -11.02
C LEU A 231 -40.32 6.08 -10.73
N ALA A 232 -40.70 6.14 -9.45
CA ALA A 232 -42.03 6.58 -9.06
C ALA A 232 -42.24 8.06 -9.42
N LEU A 233 -41.24 8.91 -9.20
CA LEU A 233 -41.28 10.32 -9.58
C LEU A 233 -41.38 10.50 -11.10
N ASP A 234 -40.61 9.75 -11.90
CA ASP A 234 -40.71 9.75 -13.38
C ASP A 234 -42.10 9.31 -13.87
N ARG A 235 -42.72 8.34 -13.21
CA ARG A 235 -44.08 7.85 -13.53
C ARG A 235 -45.20 8.80 -13.08
N ILE A 236 -45.02 9.49 -11.97
CA ILE A 236 -46.02 10.40 -11.39
C ILE A 236 -45.95 11.77 -12.06
N HIS A 237 -44.78 12.19 -12.55
CA HIS A 237 -44.67 13.43 -13.29
C HIS A 237 -45.25 13.25 -14.70
N PRO A 238 -46.37 13.92 -15.04
CA PRO A 238 -46.90 13.82 -16.38
C PRO A 238 -45.87 14.40 -17.35
N HIS A 239 -45.62 13.70 -18.47
CA HIS A 239 -44.74 14.09 -19.59
C HIS A 239 -45.11 15.43 -20.27
N THR A 240 -45.95 16.25 -19.64
CA THR A 240 -46.46 17.53 -20.12
C THR A 240 -45.59 18.73 -19.72
N LYS A 241 -44.59 18.56 -18.84
CA LYS A 241 -43.58 19.60 -18.57
C LYS A 241 -42.26 19.26 -19.28
N PRO A 242 -41.81 20.06 -20.27
CA PRO A 242 -40.63 19.75 -21.09
C PRO A 242 -39.28 19.86 -20.37
N GLN A 243 -39.27 20.27 -19.09
CA GLN A 243 -38.04 20.60 -18.35
C GLN A 243 -37.41 19.40 -17.63
N LEU A 244 -38.17 18.37 -17.25
CA LEU A 244 -37.62 17.17 -16.60
C LEU A 244 -37.87 15.93 -17.46
N ASN A 245 -36.78 15.33 -17.94
CA ASN A 245 -36.79 14.09 -18.71
C ASN A 245 -36.26 12.93 -17.85
N SER A 246 -36.36 11.71 -18.38
CA SER A 246 -35.85 10.51 -17.71
C SER A 246 -34.35 10.58 -17.37
N TYR A 247 -33.56 11.34 -18.15
CA TYR A 247 -32.15 11.60 -17.87
C TYR A 247 -31.94 12.50 -16.65
N SER A 248 -32.82 13.48 -16.39
CA SER A 248 -32.79 14.32 -15.20
C SER A 248 -32.98 13.46 -13.94
N TYR A 249 -33.95 12.53 -13.95
CA TYR A 249 -34.20 11.62 -12.83
C TYR A 249 -33.06 10.62 -12.61
N PHE A 250 -32.46 10.12 -13.69
CA PHE A 250 -31.28 9.27 -13.60
C PHE A 250 -30.07 10.01 -13.02
N THR A 251 -29.85 11.26 -13.44
CA THR A 251 -28.79 12.11 -12.89
C THR A 251 -29.00 12.40 -11.41
N LEU A 252 -30.25 12.64 -11.01
CA LEU A 252 -30.63 12.83 -9.61
C LEU A 252 -30.36 11.56 -8.78
N PHE A 253 -30.67 10.38 -9.31
CA PHE A 253 -30.35 9.11 -8.65
C PHE A 253 -28.83 8.96 -8.41
N VAL A 254 -28.01 9.12 -9.46
CA VAL A 254 -26.55 8.95 -9.35
C VAL A 254 -25.94 9.97 -8.40
N THR A 255 -26.45 11.21 -8.37
CA THR A 255 -25.95 12.26 -7.47
C THR A 255 -26.32 11.98 -6.01
N LEU A 256 -27.55 11.54 -5.72
CA LEU A 256 -27.95 11.13 -4.36
C LEU A 256 -27.15 9.92 -3.87
N GLU A 257 -26.93 8.94 -4.74
CA GLU A 257 -26.11 7.76 -4.42
C GLU A 257 -24.66 8.16 -4.12
N SER A 258 -24.09 9.09 -4.91
CA SER A 258 -22.75 9.62 -4.70
C SER A 258 -22.63 10.37 -3.38
N LEU A 259 -23.63 11.20 -3.03
CA LEU A 259 -23.67 11.91 -1.76
C LEU A 259 -23.75 10.94 -0.57
N TRP A 260 -24.55 9.89 -0.69
CA TRP A 260 -24.64 8.82 0.31
C TRP A 260 -23.30 8.11 0.51
N LEU A 261 -22.61 7.74 -0.57
CA LEU A 261 -21.28 7.11 -0.51
C LEU A 261 -20.23 8.03 0.12
N LEU A 262 -20.29 9.33 -0.13
CA LEU A 262 -19.42 10.32 0.51
C LEU A 262 -19.69 10.43 2.02
N LEU A 263 -20.97 10.39 2.44
CA LEU A 263 -21.34 10.36 3.86
C LEU A 263 -20.84 9.10 4.57
N MET A 264 -20.72 7.99 3.84
CA MET A 264 -20.12 6.74 4.32
C MET A 264 -18.58 6.73 4.30
N GLN A 265 -17.95 7.90 4.14
CA GLN A 265 -16.49 8.07 4.13
C GLN A 265 -15.75 7.28 3.04
N CYS A 266 -16.43 6.96 1.93
CA CYS A 266 -15.74 6.46 0.74
C CYS A 266 -14.81 7.54 0.16
N GLN A 267 -13.69 7.13 -0.44
CA GLN A 267 -12.73 8.05 -1.04
C GLN A 267 -13.42 8.91 -2.11
N ALA A 268 -13.37 10.24 -1.93
CA ALA A 268 -14.10 11.19 -2.75
C ALA A 268 -13.76 11.06 -4.26
N ASP A 269 -12.49 10.84 -4.57
CA ASP A 269 -12.03 10.68 -5.96
C ASP A 269 -12.68 9.47 -6.64
N VAL A 270 -12.79 8.34 -5.92
CA VAL A 270 -13.39 7.11 -6.45
C VAL A 270 -14.89 7.31 -6.68
N VAL A 271 -15.58 7.93 -5.73
CA VAL A 271 -17.01 8.23 -5.86
C VAL A 271 -17.26 9.18 -7.04
N LEU A 272 -16.48 10.24 -7.15
CA LEU A 272 -16.66 11.24 -8.20
C LEU A 272 -16.33 10.70 -9.60
N ILE A 273 -15.26 9.90 -9.75
CA ILE A 273 -14.90 9.24 -11.00
C ILE A 273 -15.97 8.22 -11.41
N SER A 274 -16.44 7.40 -10.46
CA SER A 274 -17.46 6.37 -10.75
C SER A 274 -18.80 6.98 -11.14
N ALA A 275 -19.25 8.02 -10.44
CA ALA A 275 -20.47 8.77 -10.76
C ALA A 275 -20.39 9.38 -12.17
N THR A 276 -19.26 10.03 -12.47
CA THR A 276 -19.03 10.65 -13.78
C THR A 276 -19.02 9.62 -14.90
N LEU A 277 -18.40 8.45 -14.66
CA LEU A 277 -18.36 7.35 -15.62
C LEU A 277 -19.76 6.79 -15.88
N VAL A 278 -20.56 6.57 -14.84
CA VAL A 278 -21.93 6.04 -14.96
C VAL A 278 -22.82 7.02 -15.73
N LEU A 279 -22.73 8.33 -15.44
CA LEU A 279 -23.48 9.36 -16.16
C LEU A 279 -23.07 9.44 -17.64
N ARG A 280 -21.78 9.29 -17.95
CA ARG A 280 -21.30 9.23 -19.35
C ARG A 280 -21.77 7.98 -20.08
N LEU A 281 -21.67 6.81 -19.45
CA LEU A 281 -22.11 5.55 -20.06
C LEU A 281 -23.62 5.51 -20.32
N ALA A 282 -24.40 6.17 -19.47
CA ALA A 282 -25.85 6.31 -19.65
C ALA A 282 -26.23 7.38 -20.68
N GLY A 283 -25.27 8.12 -21.27
CA GLY A 283 -25.54 9.23 -22.19
C GLY A 283 -26.24 10.43 -21.52
N ALA A 284 -26.24 10.48 -20.18
CA ALA A 284 -26.76 11.60 -19.41
C ALA A 284 -25.77 12.78 -19.38
N LEU A 285 -24.47 12.48 -19.55
CA LEU A 285 -23.39 13.45 -19.70
C LEU A 285 -22.74 13.22 -21.07
N ASP A 286 -23.04 14.06 -22.05
CA ASP A 286 -22.47 14.01 -23.39
C ASP A 286 -21.71 15.30 -23.69
N ASN A 287 -20.76 15.29 -24.63
CA ASN A 287 -19.90 16.47 -24.88
C ASN A 287 -20.68 17.73 -25.32
N ASP A 288 -21.91 17.57 -25.81
CA ASP A 288 -22.81 18.65 -26.25
C ASP A 288 -23.96 18.94 -25.26
N ARG A 289 -24.04 18.22 -24.13
CA ARG A 289 -25.08 18.41 -23.10
C ARG A 289 -24.42 18.67 -21.75
N ASP A 290 -24.49 19.92 -21.29
CA ASP A 290 -24.14 20.25 -19.92
C ASP A 290 -25.00 19.41 -18.96
N ALA A 291 -24.35 18.80 -17.96
CA ALA A 291 -25.00 17.97 -16.93
C ALA A 291 -26.17 18.68 -16.20
N TRP A 292 -26.23 20.01 -16.32
CA TRP A 292 -27.22 20.90 -15.73
C TRP A 292 -28.37 21.30 -16.68
N GLY A 293 -28.31 20.94 -17.97
CA GLY A 293 -29.34 21.27 -18.96
C GLY A 293 -30.70 20.61 -18.71
N GLY A 294 -30.77 19.65 -17.78
CA GLY A 294 -32.02 19.06 -17.29
C GLY A 294 -32.64 19.76 -16.08
N PHE A 295 -32.04 20.86 -15.59
CA PHE A 295 -32.53 21.69 -14.48
C PHE A 295 -32.79 23.16 -14.87
N SER A 296 -32.49 23.53 -16.12
CA SER A 296 -32.76 24.86 -16.71
C SER A 296 -34.09 24.92 -17.46
#